data_AF-A0A285L634-F1
#
_entry.id   AF-A0A285L634-F1
#
_cell.length_a   1.000
_cell.length_b   1.000
_cell.length_c   1.000
_cell.angle_alpha   90.00
_cell.angle_beta   90.00
_cell.angle_gamma   90.00
#
_symmetry.space_group_name_H-M   'P 1'
#
loop_
_entity.id
_entity.type
_entity.pdbx_description
1 polymer ?
#
loop_
_entity_poly.entity_id
_entity_poly.type
_entity_poly.pdbx_seq_one_letter_code
_entity_poly.pdbx_strand_id
1 'polypeptide(L)'
;MKRGFTAVGRVVANCCHCDQPFGPLGGKPCEFSSIDEAMDFFVDGADGWELYGDRLMCPDCLPLSRCFNPGHDWHTSIGVIASGETLVTRQCTLCGLYIAEVLA
;
A
#
# COMPACT_ATOMS: atom_id res chain seq x y z
N MET A 1 -23.27 -35.56 -11.84
CA MET A 1 -22.51 -34.34 -12.21
C MET A 1 -23.38 -33.12 -11.90
N LYS A 2 -23.00 -32.24 -10.97
CA LYS A 2 -23.73 -30.98 -10.76
C LYS A 2 -23.39 -30.06 -11.93
N ARG A 3 -24.37 -29.78 -12.80
CA ARG A 3 -24.30 -28.69 -13.79
C ARG A 3 -25.00 -27.48 -13.18
N GLY A 4 -24.32 -26.34 -13.10
CA GLY A 4 -24.87 -25.10 -12.58
C GLY A 4 -23.80 -24.03 -12.40
N PHE A 5 -24.16 -22.78 -12.64
CA PHE A 5 -23.33 -21.62 -12.35
C PHE A 5 -23.54 -21.21 -10.89
N THR A 6 -22.46 -20.89 -10.17
CA THR A 6 -22.52 -20.39 -8.78
C THR A 6 -21.75 -19.09 -8.73
N ALA A 7 -22.38 -18.03 -8.21
CA ALA A 7 -21.70 -16.77 -7.96
C ALA A 7 -20.83 -16.91 -6.71
N VAL A 8 -19.59 -16.42 -6.78
CA VAL A 8 -18.66 -16.39 -5.65
C VAL A 8 -18.19 -14.95 -5.50
N GLY A 9 -18.36 -14.38 -4.30
CA GLY A 9 -17.83 -13.06 -3.96
C GLY A 9 -16.30 -13.11 -3.89
N ARG A 10 -15.65 -12.06 -4.39
CA ARG A 10 -14.19 -11.87 -4.34
C ARG A 10 -13.88 -10.51 -3.75
N VAL A 11 -12.75 -10.43 -3.06
CA VAL A 11 -12.22 -9.18 -2.52
C VAL A 11 -11.19 -8.64 -3.50
N VAL A 12 -11.27 -7.35 -3.80
CA VAL A 12 -10.26 -6.63 -4.58
C VAL A 12 -9.69 -5.56 -3.68
N ALA A 13 -8.37 -5.53 -3.56
CA ALA A 13 -7.68 -4.53 -2.79
C ALA A 13 -7.45 -3.29 -3.66
N ASN A 14 -7.81 -2.11 -3.15
CA ASN A 14 -7.69 -0.84 -3.88
C ASN A 14 -6.88 0.15 -3.07
N CYS A 15 -6.21 1.07 -3.76
CA CYS A 15 -5.58 2.22 -3.13
C CYS A 15 -6.65 3.09 -2.48
N CYS A 16 -6.51 3.39 -1.19
CA CYS A 16 -7.50 4.18 -0.48
C CYS A 16 -7.55 5.66 -0.89
N HIS A 17 -6.65 6.11 -1.78
CA HIS A 17 -6.63 7.48 -2.28
C HIS A 17 -7.14 7.63 -3.71
N CYS A 18 -6.68 6.80 -4.64
CA CYS A 18 -7.03 6.90 -6.06
C CYS A 18 -7.96 5.79 -6.55
N ASP A 19 -8.40 4.89 -5.66
CA ASP A 19 -9.21 3.71 -5.96
C ASP A 19 -8.61 2.77 -7.02
N GLN A 20 -7.32 2.92 -7.35
CA GLN A 20 -6.62 2.01 -8.26
C GLN A 20 -6.66 0.60 -7.68
N PRO A 21 -7.05 -0.42 -8.44
CA PRO A 21 -7.01 -1.81 -7.98
C PRO A 21 -5.58 -2.35 -8.00
N PHE A 22 -5.26 -3.21 -7.02
CA PHE A 22 -4.02 -3.98 -7.02
C PHE A 22 -4.03 -5.00 -8.16
N GLY A 23 -2.92 -5.08 -8.89
CA GLY A 23 -2.75 -5.94 -10.05
C GLY A 23 -2.09 -5.22 -11.23
N PRO A 24 -1.98 -5.90 -12.38
CA PRO A 24 -1.35 -5.33 -13.57
C PRO A 24 -2.11 -4.09 -14.08
N LEU A 25 -1.35 -3.04 -14.44
CA LEU A 25 -1.91 -1.83 -15.06
C LEU A 25 -2.67 -2.18 -16.35
N GLY A 26 -3.96 -1.81 -16.38
CA GLY A 26 -4.86 -2.10 -17.50
C GLY A 26 -5.29 -3.57 -17.63
N GLY A 27 -4.88 -4.43 -16.70
CA GLY A 27 -5.28 -5.84 -16.64
C GLY A 27 -6.44 -6.09 -15.67
N LYS A 28 -6.73 -7.38 -15.46
CA LYS A 28 -7.72 -7.79 -14.46
C LYS A 28 -7.12 -7.58 -13.06
N PRO A 29 -7.86 -6.98 -12.11
CA PRO A 29 -7.44 -6.91 -10.72
C PRO A 29 -7.12 -8.28 -10.12
N CYS A 30 -6.16 -8.30 -9.19
CA CYS A 30 -5.97 -9.44 -8.32
C CYS A 30 -7.18 -9.60 -7.39
N GLU A 31 -7.62 -10.84 -7.23
CA GLU A 31 -8.81 -11.20 -6.46
C GLU A 31 -8.41 -12.11 -5.30
N PHE A 32 -8.86 -11.76 -4.09
CA PHE A 32 -8.67 -12.53 -2.87
C PHE A 32 -9.98 -13.23 -2.49
N SER A 33 -9.88 -14.32 -1.72
CA SER A 33 -11.04 -15.04 -1.21
C SER A 33 -11.65 -14.42 0.03
N SER A 34 -10.87 -13.62 0.79
CA SER A 34 -11.31 -12.91 1.99
C SER A 34 -10.51 -11.62 2.21
N ILE A 35 -10.98 -10.78 3.14
CA ILE A 35 -10.25 -9.58 3.57
C ILE A 35 -8.97 -9.99 4.32
N ASP A 36 -9.05 -11.00 5.20
CA ASP A 36 -7.90 -11.44 6.00
C ASP A 36 -6.76 -11.93 5.09
N GLU A 37 -7.07 -12.73 4.05
CA GLU A 37 -6.08 -13.14 3.05
C GLU A 37 -5.46 -11.95 2.32
N ALA A 38 -6.27 -10.94 1.98
CA ALA A 38 -5.77 -9.73 1.35
C ALA A 38 -4.84 -8.97 2.30
N MET A 39 -5.22 -8.78 3.56
CA MET A 39 -4.37 -8.10 4.54
C MET A 39 -3.05 -8.85 4.75
N ASP A 40 -3.10 -10.16 4.99
CA ASP A 40 -1.91 -11.01 5.17
C ASP A 40 -0.94 -10.89 3.99
N PHE A 41 -1.47 -10.79 2.76
CA PHE A 41 -0.67 -10.57 1.57
C PHE A 41 0.09 -9.23 1.56
N PHE A 42 -0.50 -8.17 2.13
CA PHE A 42 0.13 -6.84 2.15
C PHE A 42 0.92 -6.53 3.43
N VAL A 43 0.88 -7.37 4.46
CA VAL A 43 1.67 -7.16 5.71
C VAL A 43 3.17 -7.06 5.41
N ASP A 44 3.67 -7.89 4.49
CA ASP A 44 5.09 -7.91 4.12
C ASP A 44 5.44 -6.92 2.98
N GLY A 45 4.45 -6.14 2.51
CA GLY A 45 4.55 -5.27 1.36
C GLY A 45 4.45 -6.03 0.03
N ALA A 46 3.72 -5.47 -0.94
CA ALA A 46 3.54 -6.09 -2.26
C ALA A 46 3.78 -5.09 -3.38
N ASP A 47 4.89 -5.23 -4.13
CA ASP A 47 5.22 -4.41 -5.29
C ASP A 47 5.11 -2.89 -5.03
N GLY A 48 5.61 -2.43 -3.88
CA GLY A 48 5.57 -1.02 -3.48
C GLY A 48 4.21 -0.55 -2.95
N TRP A 49 3.26 -1.46 -2.76
CA TRP A 49 2.04 -1.20 -2.01
C TRP A 49 2.29 -1.40 -0.51
N GLU A 50 1.79 -0.46 0.28
CA GLU A 50 1.94 -0.49 1.74
C GLU A 50 0.57 -0.45 2.44
N LEU A 51 0.41 -1.34 3.42
CA LEU A 51 -0.76 -1.43 4.27
C LEU A 51 -0.50 -0.74 5.62
N TYR A 52 -1.34 0.24 5.96
CA TYR A 52 -1.33 0.98 7.22
C TYR A 52 -2.62 0.72 7.99
N GLY A 53 -2.61 -0.31 8.84
CA GLY A 53 -3.83 -0.76 9.51
C GLY A 53 -4.82 -1.33 8.49
N ASP A 54 -5.90 -0.60 8.22
CA ASP A 54 -6.93 -0.95 7.24
C ASP A 54 -6.80 -0.19 5.90
N ARG A 55 -5.74 0.60 5.73
CA ARG A 55 -5.55 1.46 4.55
C ARG A 55 -4.43 0.96 3.68
N LEU A 56 -4.76 0.63 2.44
CA LEU A 56 -3.80 0.20 1.45
C LEU A 56 -3.45 1.36 0.49
N MET A 57 -2.16 1.59 0.24
CA MET A 57 -1.65 2.67 -0.61
C MET A 57 -0.87 2.12 -1.80
N CYS A 58 -1.13 2.66 -3.00
CA CYS A 58 -0.35 2.33 -4.19
C CYS A 58 0.97 3.10 -4.25
N PRO A 59 1.97 2.61 -5.00
CA PRO A 59 3.28 3.25 -5.13
C PRO A 59 3.23 4.68 -5.69
N ASP A 60 2.20 5.05 -6.45
CA ASP A 60 2.08 6.41 -7.00
C ASP A 60 1.52 7.41 -5.97
N CYS A 61 0.63 6.94 -5.08
CA CYS A 61 0.01 7.79 -4.06
C CYS A 61 0.83 7.85 -2.77
N LEU A 62 1.66 6.83 -2.51
CA LEU A 62 2.48 6.76 -1.31
C LEU A 62 3.42 7.97 -1.15
N PRO A 63 4.16 8.44 -2.18
CA PRO A 63 5.05 9.60 -2.07
C PRO A 63 4.32 10.93 -1.85
N LEU A 64 3.05 11.00 -2.27
CA LEU A 64 2.22 12.20 -2.19
C LEU A 64 1.37 12.23 -0.91
N SER A 65 1.32 11.11 -0.19
CA SER A 65 0.50 11.00 1.02
C SER A 65 0.99 11.98 2.09
N ARG A 66 0.04 12.64 2.77
CA ARG A 66 0.28 13.31 4.07
C ARG A 66 0.01 12.30 5.18
N CYS A 67 0.47 12.57 6.40
CA CYS A 67 0.17 11.67 7.52
C CYS A 67 -1.36 11.52 7.62
N PHE A 68 -1.83 10.26 7.62
CA PHE A 68 -3.24 9.94 7.36
C PHE A 68 -4.23 10.38 8.45
N ASN A 69 -3.71 10.84 9.59
CA ASN A 69 -4.53 11.43 10.65
C ASN A 69 -4.79 12.92 10.35
N PRO A 70 -6.06 13.37 10.40
CA PRO A 70 -6.41 14.76 10.16
C PRO A 70 -5.58 15.72 11.05
N GLY A 71 -4.93 16.70 10.42
CA GLY A 71 -4.08 17.67 11.12
C GLY A 71 -2.64 17.19 11.37
N HIS A 72 -2.29 15.99 10.93
CA HIS A 72 -0.92 15.51 10.98
C HIS A 72 -0.21 15.72 9.64
N ASP A 73 1.11 15.85 9.69
CA ASP A 73 1.95 15.95 8.49
C ASP A 73 3.15 15.01 8.60
N TRP A 74 3.74 14.68 7.45
CA TRP A 74 4.99 13.93 7.43
C TRP A 74 6.17 14.90 7.55
N HIS A 75 7.08 14.60 8.47
CA HIS A 75 8.42 15.12 8.43
C HIS A 75 9.26 14.26 7.49
N THR A 76 9.54 14.79 6.30
CA THR A 76 10.37 14.09 5.31
C THR A 76 11.83 14.49 5.49
N SER A 77 12.72 13.51 5.54
CA SER A 77 14.17 13.69 5.50
C SER A 77 14.76 12.87 4.36
N ILE A 78 15.77 13.42 3.70
CA ILE A 78 16.48 12.78 2.59
C ILE A 78 17.94 12.67 3.01
N GLY A 79 18.50 11.46 2.95
CA GLY A 79 19.88 11.15 3.22
C GLY A 79 20.49 10.30 2.11
N VAL A 80 21.80 10.11 2.16
CA VAL A 80 22.51 9.18 1.29
C VAL A 80 23.15 8.14 2.19
N ILE A 81 22.88 6.85 1.93
CA ILE A 81 23.48 5.75 2.70
C ILE A 81 24.85 5.37 2.13
N ALA A 82 25.61 4.55 2.88
CA ALA A 82 27.01 4.24 2.53
C ALA A 82 27.20 3.59 1.15
N SER A 83 26.16 2.94 0.62
CA SER A 83 26.12 2.38 -0.74
C SER A 83 25.95 3.42 -1.85
N GLY A 84 25.69 4.68 -1.51
CA GLY A 84 25.44 5.78 -2.46
C GLY A 84 23.97 5.94 -2.86
N GLU A 85 23.09 5.06 -2.41
CA GLU A 85 21.64 5.14 -2.66
C GLU A 85 21.01 6.23 -1.81
N THR A 86 19.92 6.83 -2.32
CA THR A 86 19.20 7.90 -1.62
C THR A 86 18.17 7.28 -0.67
N LEU A 87 18.32 7.52 0.63
CA LEU A 87 17.35 7.13 1.65
C LEU A 87 16.37 8.27 1.88
N VAL A 88 15.08 8.03 1.66
CA VAL A 88 14.02 8.97 2.03
C VAL A 88 13.30 8.41 3.25
N THR A 89 13.21 9.20 4.31
CA THR A 89 12.47 8.83 5.53
C THR A 89 11.31 9.77 5.73
N ARG A 90 10.12 9.26 6.07
CA ARG A 90 8.94 10.05 6.44
C ARG A 90 8.51 9.68 7.85
N GLN A 91 8.45 10.66 8.74
CA GLN A 91 8.03 10.44 10.12
C GLN A 91 6.87 11.36 10.49
N CYS A 92 5.79 10.79 11.04
CA CYS A 92 4.70 11.55 11.60
C CYS A 92 4.90 11.67 13.11
N THR A 93 5.33 12.84 13.59
CA THR A 93 5.67 13.06 15.02
C THR A 93 4.48 12.89 15.97
N LEU A 94 3.26 13.03 15.45
CA LEU A 94 2.03 12.88 16.22
C LEU A 94 1.50 11.44 16.23
N CYS A 95 1.69 10.66 15.16
CA CYS A 95 1.29 9.25 15.12
C CYS A 95 2.38 8.29 15.61
N GLY A 96 3.64 8.72 15.60
CA GLY A 96 4.79 7.83 15.76
C GLY A 96 5.07 6.94 14.55
N LEU A 97 4.35 7.13 13.43
CA LEU A 97 4.58 6.38 12.19
C LEU A 97 5.90 6.80 11.54
N TYR A 98 6.63 5.82 11.03
CA TYR A 98 7.92 5.99 10.37
C TYR A 98 8.00 5.10 9.13
N ILE A 99 8.38 5.69 8.01
CA ILE A 99 8.58 5.03 6.72
C ILE A 99 10.01 5.35 6.27
N ALA A 100 10.71 4.36 5.71
CA ALA A 100 12.03 4.53 5.12
C ALA A 100 12.09 3.78 3.79
N GLU A 101 12.39 4.50 2.71
CA GLU A 101 12.51 3.97 1.36
C GLU A 101 13.91 4.26 0.80
N VAL A 102 14.52 3.28 0.12
CA VAL A 102 15.79 3.44 -0.58
C VAL A 102 15.52 3.59 -2.07
N LEU A 103 15.92 4.73 -2.63
CA LEU A 103 15.88 5.02 -4.06
C LEU A 103 17.26 4.71 -4.67
N ALA A 104 17.28 3.70 -5.54
CA ALA A 104 18.45 3.29 -6.31
C ALA A 104 18.67 4.14 -7.56
#